data_AF-A0A2V6D741-F1
#
_entry.id   AF-A0A2V6D741-F1
#
_cell.length_a   1.000
_cell.length_b   1.000
_cell.length_c   1.000
_cell.angle_alpha   90.00
_cell.angle_beta   90.00
_cell.angle_gamma   90.00
#
_symmetry.space_group_name_H-M   'P 1'
#
loop_
_entity.id
_entity.type
_entity.pdbx_description
1 polymer ?
#
loop_
_entity_poly.entity_id
_entity_poly.type
_entity_poly.pdbx_seq_one_letter_code
_entity_poly.pdbx_strand_id
1 'polypeptide(L)' 'VHVGCATPCLRHVEYFYDHVRIERLFFEGNLEPANGYLKPDLSRPGMGLEWKRADAEKYRVV' A
#
# COMPACT_ATOMS: atom_id res chain seq x y z
N VAL A 1 -1.83 -4.00 4.48
CA VAL A 1 -0.81 -4.47 5.45
C VAL A 1 -1.23 -4.22 6.89
N HIS A 2 -1.28 -2.96 7.36
CA HIS A 2 -1.46 -2.56 8.77
C HIS A 2 -2.61 -3.27 9.50
N VAL A 3 -3.84 -3.23 8.97
CA VAL A 3 -5.00 -3.89 9.60
C VAL A 3 -4.75 -5.37 9.79
N GLY A 4 -4.12 -6.03 8.82
CA GLY A 4 -3.83 -7.46 8.90
C GLY A 4 -2.85 -7.83 10.03
N CYS A 5 -1.97 -6.92 10.45
CA CYS A 5 -1.09 -7.13 11.59
C CYS A 5 -1.83 -7.18 12.93
N ALA A 6 -3.02 -6.59 13.01
CA ALA A 6 -3.85 -6.58 14.21
C ALA A 6 -4.97 -7.64 14.18
N THR A 7 -5.12 -8.39 13.08
CA THR A 7 -6.21 -9.36 12.90
C THR A 7 -5.79 -10.75 13.39
N PRO A 8 -6.41 -11.30 14.45
CA PRO A 8 -6.16 -12.66 14.88
C PRO A 8 -6.50 -13.67 13.78
N CYS A 9 -5.72 -14.75 13.69
CA CYS A 9 -5.94 -15.86 12.76
C CYS A 9 -5.92 -15.47 11.25
N LEU A 10 -5.40 -14.30 10.87
CA LEU A 10 -5.19 -13.96 9.47
C LEU A 10 -4.12 -14.87 8.84
N ARG A 11 -4.44 -15.51 7.71
CA ARG A 11 -3.54 -16.43 7.01
C ARG A 11 -2.72 -15.74 5.93
N HIS A 12 -3.38 -14.94 5.10
CA HIS A 12 -2.81 -14.19 3.99
C HIS A 12 -3.77 -13.08 3.58
N VAL A 13 -3.27 -12.14 2.78
CA VAL A 13 -4.05 -11.08 2.16
C VAL A 13 -3.80 -11.11 0.66
N GLU A 14 -4.75 -10.59 -0.10
CA GLU A 14 -4.59 -10.47 -1.54
C GLU A 14 -3.51 -9.42 -1.88
N TYR A 15 -2.57 -9.79 -2.74
CA TYR A 15 -1.66 -8.86 -3.41
C TYR A 15 -2.18 -8.60 -4.82
N PHE A 16 -3.28 -7.86 -4.91
CA PHE A 16 -4.05 -7.70 -6.14
C PHE A 16 -3.31 -6.81 -7.13
N TYR A 17 -3.00 -7.36 -8.31
CA TYR A 17 -2.12 -6.73 -9.30
C TYR A 17 -2.54 -5.29 -9.66
N ASP A 18 -3.82 -5.06 -9.92
CA ASP A 18 -4.30 -3.74 -10.33
C ASP A 18 -4.18 -2.72 -9.20
N HIS A 19 -4.47 -3.13 -7.96
CA HIS A 19 -4.31 -2.24 -6.80
C HIS A 19 -2.85 -1.92 -6.55
N VAL A 20 -1.95 -2.91 -6.59
CA VAL A 20 -0.51 -2.68 -6.44
C VAL A 20 -0.01 -1.70 -7.51
N ARG A 21 -0.46 -1.87 -8.76
CA ARG A 21 -0.13 -0.96 -9.85
C ARG A 21 -0.64 0.46 -9.58
N ILE A 22 -1.89 0.63 -9.16
CA ILE A 22 -2.50 1.94 -8.87
C ILE A 22 -1.85 2.60 -7.65
N GLU A 23 -1.63 1.84 -6.58
CA GLU A 23 -0.98 2.31 -5.35
C GLU A 23 0.43 2.85 -5.65
N ARG A 24 1.22 2.16 -6.48
CA ARG A 24 2.53 2.63 -6.95
C ARG A 24 2.46 3.93 -7.76
N LEU A 25 1.41 4.10 -8.57
CA LEU A 25 1.21 5.32 -9.37
C LEU A 25 0.86 6.52 -8.49
N PHE A 26 0.10 6.31 -7.41
CA PHE A 26 -0.55 7.39 -6.68
C PHE A 26 0.02 7.68 -5.29
N PHE A 27 0.79 6.74 -4.74
CA PHE A 27 1.38 6.91 -3.42
C PHE A 27 2.90 6.72 -3.45
N GLU A 28 3.59 7.47 -2.61
CA GLU A 28 4.91 7.12 -2.10
C GLU A 28 4.77 6.29 -0.83
N GLY A 29 5.77 5.44 -0.53
CA GLY A 29 5.78 4.59 0.66
C GLY A 29 5.08 3.23 0.50
N ASN A 30 4.80 2.80 -0.73
CA ASN A 30 4.29 1.46 -1.00
C ASN A 30 5.30 0.39 -0.60
N LEU A 31 4.78 -0.74 -0.14
CA LEU A 31 5.58 -1.86 0.33
C LEU A 31 5.67 -2.93 -0.75
N GLU A 32 6.89 -3.40 -1.00
CA GLU A 32 7.15 -4.52 -1.89
C GLU A 32 7.25 -5.82 -1.08
N PRO A 33 6.64 -6.92 -1.57
CA PRO A 33 6.72 -8.19 -0.88
C PRO A 33 8.15 -8.73 -0.96
N ALA A 34 8.74 -9.05 0.19
CA ALA A 34 10.00 -9.75 0.29
C ALA A 34 9.72 -11.18 0.74
N ASN A 35 10.11 -12.17 -0.09
CA ASN A 35 9.87 -13.59 0.15
C ASN A 35 8.38 -13.94 0.41
N GLY A 36 7.46 -13.23 -0.25
CA GLY A 36 6.02 -13.44 -0.09
C GLY A 36 5.38 -12.72 1.10
N TYR A 37 6.13 -11.89 1.83
CA TYR A 37 5.63 -11.14 2.99
C TYR A 37 5.71 -9.64 2.78
N LEU A 38 4.67 -8.93 3.20
CA LEU A 38 4.67 -7.47 3.36
C LEU A 38 4.89 -7.14 4.84
N LYS A 39 5.77 -6.17 5.11
CA LYS A 39 6.08 -5.70 6.47
C LYS A 39 5.86 -4.19 6.54
N PRO A 40 5.11 -3.67 7.53
CA PRO A 40 5.01 -2.23 7.74
C PRO A 40 6.37 -1.58 7.93
N ASP A 41 6.56 -0.39 7.37
CA ASP A 41 7.71 0.45 7.69
C ASP A 41 7.47 1.14 9.03
N LEU A 42 8.19 0.71 10.06
CA LEU A 42 8.03 1.23 11.43
C LEU A 42 8.64 2.63 11.63
N SER A 43 9.37 3.16 10.64
CA SER A 43 9.92 4.52 10.69
C SER A 43 8.93 5.61 10.27
N ARG A 44 7.84 5.22 9.60
CA ARG A 44 6.83 6.15 9.06
C ARG A 44 5.52 6.03 9.85
N PRO A 45 4.98 7.14 10.41
CA PRO A 45 3.74 7.08 11.17
C PRO A 45 2.51 6.84 10.28
N GLY A 46 1.41 6.42 10.90
CA GLY A 46 0.14 6.17 10.20
C GLY A 46 0.24 4.98 9.25
N MET A 47 -0.24 5.15 8.01
CA MET A 47 -0.16 4.11 6.97
C MET A 47 1.17 4.16 6.19
N GLY A 48 2.06 5.11 6.48
CA GLY A 48 3.32 5.29 5.76
C GLY A 48 3.19 5.78 4.32
N LEU A 49 1.98 6.11 3.85
CA LEU A 49 1.70 6.52 2.48
C LEU A 49 1.63 8.04 2.33
N GLU A 50 2.19 8.56 1.23
CA GLU A 50 2.09 9.97 0.84
C GLU A 50 1.48 10.11 -0.55
N TRP A 51 0.53 11.03 -0.74
CA TRP A 51 -0.20 11.19 -1.99
C TRP A 51 0.59 11.98 -3.05
N LYS A 52 0.74 11.37 -4.23
CA LYS A 52 1.39 11.96 -5.41
C LYS A 52 0.42 12.81 -6.22
N ARG A 53 0.17 14.04 -5.76
CA ARG A 53 -0.80 14.96 -6.40
C ARG A 53 -0.60 15.12 -7.90
N ALA A 54 0.64 15.37 -8.34
CA ALA A 54 0.93 15.60 -9.75
C ALA A 54 0.67 14.37 -10.63
N ASP A 55 1.01 13.17 -10.14
CA ASP A 55 0.85 11.92 -10.89
C ASP A 55 -0.62 11.51 -11.01
N ALA A 56 -1.40 11.79 -9.98
CA ALA A 56 -2.81 11.44 -9.93
C ALA A 56 -3.73 12.42 -10.66
N GLU A 57 -3.30 13.67 -10.90
CA GLU A 57 -4.14 14.73 -11.46
C GLU A 57 -4.80 14.34 -12.80
N LYS A 58 -4.08 13.64 -13.66
CA LYS A 58 -4.59 13.19 -14.98
C LYS A 58 -5.73 12.16 -14.89
N TYR A 59 -5.97 11.59 -13.73
CA TYR A 59 -7.02 10.60 -13.46
C TYR A 59 -8.19 11.19 -12.67
N ARG A 60 -8.22 12.50 -12.43
CA ARG A 60 -9.28 13.17 -11.68
C ARG A 60 -10.64 12.94 -12.34
N VAL A 61 -11.58 12.39 -11.57
CA VAL A 61 -12.99 12.23 -11.96
C VAL A 61 -13.84 13.34 -11.35
N VAL A 62 -14.94 13.69 -12.02
CA VAL A 62 -15.88 14.75 -11.64
C VAL A 62 -17.15 14.20 -10.98
#